data_AF-A0A7Y1XPN5-F1
#
_entry.id   AF-A0A7Y1XPN5-F1
#
_cell.length_a   1.000
_cell.length_b   1.000
_cell.length_c   1.000
_cell.angle_alpha   90.00
_cell.angle_beta   90.00
_cell.angle_gamma   90.00
#
_symmetry.space_group_name_H-M   'P 1'
#
loop_
_entity.id
_entity.type
_entity.pdbx_description
1 polymer ?
#
loop_
_entity_poly.entity_id
_entity_poly.type
_entity_poly.pdbx_seq_one_letter_code
_entity_poly.pdbx_strand_id
1 'polypeptide(L)'
;MRIIIAFAVTIAIVTLSSCANSAASNKKLTSEVDSVSYAIGVNMASQIRANFTEVEEDLFIQGFQNGLDSANLQIDASKCNDIIRNYMTKKQLAEREKQQKEAMKKAEAEFGEVKKESEEFLQENKL
;
A
#
# COMPACT_ATOMS: atom_id res chain seq x y z
N MET A 1 23.84 19.56 54.19
CA MET A 1 22.66 18.82 53.65
C MET A 1 21.50 19.71 53.17
N ARG A 2 21.72 20.99 52.82
CA ARG A 2 20.66 21.84 52.19
C ARG A 2 20.99 22.28 50.76
N ILE A 3 22.21 22.03 50.28
CA ILE A 3 22.68 22.43 48.95
C ILE A 3 22.79 21.22 48.01
N ILE A 4 22.86 19.99 48.54
CA ILE A 4 22.86 18.74 47.75
C ILE A 4 21.45 18.39 47.27
N ILE A 5 20.41 18.80 48.02
CA ILE A 5 19.00 18.61 47.62
C ILE A 5 18.61 19.59 46.50
N ALA A 6 19.31 20.73 46.38
CA ALA A 6 19.07 21.72 45.33
C ALA A 6 19.62 21.32 43.94
N PHE A 7 20.47 20.29 43.87
CA PHE A 7 21.01 19.77 42.61
C PHE A 7 20.22 18.57 42.06
N ALA A 8 19.29 18.02 42.84
CA ALA A 8 18.46 16.86 42.44
C ALA A 8 17.16 17.24 41.73
N VAL A 9 16.91 18.54 41.51
CA VAL A 9 15.63 19.06 40.98
C VAL A 9 15.76 19.59 39.54
N THR A 10 16.94 19.50 38.90
CA THR A 10 17.20 20.07 37.56
C THR A 10 17.58 19.05 36.48
N ILE A 11 17.33 17.76 36.68
CA ILE A 11 17.43 16.73 35.62
C ILE A 11 16.11 15.95 35.54
N ALA A 12 15.02 16.70 35.47
CA ALA A 12 13.77 16.26 34.90
C ALA A 12 13.33 17.42 33.99
N ILE A 13 12.93 17.12 32.76
CA ILE A 13 12.64 18.06 31.64
C ILE A 13 13.80 18.16 30.62
N VAL A 14 14.09 17.06 29.91
CA VAL A 14 14.54 17.14 28.49
C VAL A 14 13.83 16.13 27.58
N THR A 15 13.05 15.19 28.09
CA THR A 15 12.48 14.11 27.23
C THR A 15 11.09 14.40 26.65
N LEU A 16 10.76 15.65 26.32
CA LEU A 16 9.48 16.00 25.66
C LEU A 16 9.63 16.80 24.36
N SER A 17 10.78 16.71 23.69
CA SER A 17 10.87 17.07 22.26
C SER A 17 10.39 15.92 21.36
N SER A 18 9.25 15.31 21.68
CA SER A 18 8.46 14.55 20.71
C SER A 18 7.21 15.37 20.38
N CYS A 19 7.45 16.61 19.99
CA CYS A 19 6.46 17.48 19.40
C CYS A 19 6.84 17.62 17.92
N ALA A 20 6.61 16.57 17.17
CA ALA A 20 6.44 16.64 15.73
C ALA A 20 5.15 15.90 15.41
N ASN A 21 4.05 16.50 15.84
CA ASN A 21 2.80 16.37 15.11
C ASN A 21 3.17 16.60 13.64
N SER A 22 3.03 15.58 12.79
CA SER A 22 3.31 15.62 11.36
C SER A 22 2.32 16.57 10.67
N ALA A 23 2.39 17.85 11.02
CA ALA A 23 1.73 18.90 10.30
C ALA A 23 2.33 18.87 8.90
N ALA A 24 1.48 18.66 7.88
CA ALA A 24 1.87 18.71 6.49
C ALA A 24 2.81 19.91 6.28
N SER A 25 4.06 19.60 5.92
CA SER A 25 5.09 20.62 5.75
C SER A 25 4.69 21.53 4.59
N ASN A 26 4.20 22.73 4.90
CA ASN A 26 3.85 23.76 3.91
C ASN A 26 5.10 24.51 3.41
N LYS A 27 6.16 23.77 3.06
CA LYS A 27 7.38 24.35 2.49
C LYS A 27 7.05 24.92 1.11
N LYS A 28 7.36 26.19 0.87
CA LYS A 28 7.22 26.80 -0.46
C LYS A 28 8.25 26.20 -1.43
N LEU A 29 7.85 26.00 -2.67
CA LEU A 29 8.72 25.57 -3.76
C LEU A 29 9.43 26.81 -4.33
N THR A 30 10.66 27.05 -3.88
CA THR A 30 11.39 28.29 -4.19
C THR A 30 12.50 28.11 -5.22
N SER A 31 12.85 26.86 -5.51
CA SER A 31 13.87 26.48 -6.47
C SER A 31 13.36 25.41 -7.43
N GLU A 32 14.09 25.22 -8.52
CA GLU A 32 13.85 24.09 -9.44
C GLU A 32 13.97 22.75 -8.71
N VAL A 33 14.98 22.60 -7.84
CA VAL A 33 15.18 21.38 -7.04
C VAL A 33 14.00 21.11 -6.10
N ASP A 34 13.44 22.14 -5.46
CA ASP A 34 12.23 21.97 -4.63
C ASP A 34 11.07 21.43 -5.48
N SER A 35 10.89 21.98 -6.68
CA SER A 35 9.79 21.62 -7.58
C SER A 35 9.92 20.19 -8.11
N VAL A 36 11.13 19.80 -8.54
CA VAL A 36 11.43 18.43 -8.98
C VAL A 36 11.21 17.45 -7.83
N SER A 37 11.69 17.77 -6.62
CA SER A 37 11.53 16.91 -5.44
C SER A 37 10.05 16.69 -5.10
N TYR A 38 9.25 17.77 -5.09
CA TYR A 38 7.82 17.69 -4.86
C TYR A 38 7.11 16.87 -5.95
N ALA A 39 7.45 17.09 -7.21
CA ALA A 39 6.88 16.36 -8.34
C ALA A 39 7.17 14.85 -8.28
N ILE A 40 8.37 14.44 -7.84
CA ILE A 40 8.69 13.01 -7.63
C ILE A 40 7.76 12.39 -6.58
N GLY A 41 7.54 13.07 -5.45
CA GLY A 41 6.63 12.60 -4.41
C GLY A 41 5.19 12.46 -4.90
N VAL A 42 4.68 13.48 -5.59
CA VAL A 42 3.32 13.46 -6.19
C VAL A 42 3.21 12.34 -7.23
N ASN A 43 4.20 12.16 -8.08
CA ASN A 43 4.21 11.13 -9.11
C ASN A 43 4.18 9.72 -8.48
N MET A 44 4.99 9.47 -7.45
CA MET A 44 5.01 8.20 -6.74
C MET A 44 3.67 7.90 -6.06
N ALA A 45 3.09 8.90 -5.36
CA ALA A 45 1.77 8.75 -4.73
C ALA A 45 0.67 8.44 -5.76
N SER A 46 0.68 9.12 -6.90
CA SER A 46 -0.26 8.87 -8.00
C SER A 46 -0.16 7.44 -8.54
N GLN A 47 1.07 6.95 -8.76
CA GLN A 47 1.30 5.58 -9.21
C GLN A 47 0.83 4.54 -8.20
N ILE A 48 1.08 4.75 -6.91
CA ILE A 48 0.62 3.82 -5.86
C ILE A 48 -0.91 3.81 -5.80
N ARG A 49 -1.56 4.97 -5.81
CA ARG A 49 -3.04 5.04 -5.77
C ARG A 49 -3.68 4.39 -6.99
N ALA A 50 -3.05 4.48 -8.16
CA ALA A 50 -3.55 3.86 -9.39
C ALA A 50 -3.44 2.32 -9.38
N ASN A 51 -2.41 1.76 -8.75
CA ASN A 51 -2.07 0.33 -8.87
C ASN A 51 -2.27 -0.47 -7.57
N PHE A 52 -2.29 0.20 -6.42
CA PHE A 52 -2.35 -0.42 -5.09
C PHE A 52 -3.20 0.42 -4.12
N THR A 53 -4.51 0.30 -4.27
CA THR A 53 -5.52 1.02 -3.48
C THR A 53 -5.60 0.62 -2.00
N GLU A 54 -4.98 -0.49 -1.63
CA GLU A 54 -4.99 -1.06 -0.27
C GLU A 54 -3.74 -0.64 0.53
N VAL A 55 -3.01 0.38 0.08
CA VAL A 55 -1.81 0.86 0.77
C VAL A 55 -2.17 1.43 2.14
N GLU A 56 -1.45 0.98 3.18
CA GLU A 56 -1.46 1.63 4.49
C GLU A 56 -0.53 2.85 4.42
N GLU A 57 -1.13 4.04 4.30
CA GLU A 57 -0.40 5.29 4.01
C GLU A 57 0.66 5.61 5.08
N ASP A 58 0.34 5.41 6.37
CA ASP A 58 1.27 5.69 7.48
C ASP A 58 2.52 4.80 7.44
N LEU A 59 2.34 3.50 7.14
CA LEU A 59 3.46 2.55 7.02
C LEU A 59 4.28 2.81 5.75
N PHE A 60 3.62 3.21 4.66
CA PHE A 60 4.32 3.59 3.44
C PHE A 60 5.22 4.81 3.66
N ILE A 61 4.70 5.87 4.30
CA ILE A 61 5.46 7.08 4.63
C ILE A 61 6.60 6.76 5.60
N GLN A 62 6.33 5.96 6.64
CA GLN A 62 7.36 5.52 7.59
C GLN A 62 8.48 4.72 6.88
N GLY A 63 8.12 3.77 6.02
CA GLY A 63 9.10 2.99 5.26
C GLY A 63 9.96 3.84 4.32
N PHE A 64 9.36 4.84 3.68
CA PHE A 64 10.09 5.80 2.84
C PHE A 64 11.10 6.63 3.65
N GLN A 65 10.67 7.18 4.80
CA GLN A 65 11.54 7.98 5.67
C GLN A 65 12.70 7.13 6.24
N ASN A 66 12.39 5.96 6.80
CA ASN A 66 13.40 5.06 7.37
C ASN A 66 14.38 4.55 6.29
N GLY A 67 13.91 4.39 5.06
CA GLY A 67 14.74 4.03 3.90
C GLY A 67 15.74 5.12 3.51
N LEU A 68 15.31 6.39 3.49
CA LEU A 68 16.20 7.52 3.19
C LEU A 68 17.30 7.69 4.24
N ASP A 69 16.93 7.61 5.52
CA ASP A 69 17.86 7.77 6.64
C ASP A 69 18.70 6.51 6.90
N SER A 70 18.34 5.37 6.26
CA SER A 70 18.94 4.04 6.46
C SER A 70 18.95 3.60 7.94
N ALA A 71 18.08 4.18 8.76
CA ALA A 71 17.97 3.95 10.18
C ALA A 71 16.56 3.44 10.52
N ASN A 72 16.44 2.66 11.59
CA ASN A 72 15.14 2.15 12.08
C ASN A 72 14.35 1.33 11.03
N LEU A 73 15.03 0.68 10.11
CA LEU A 73 14.40 -0.23 9.16
C LEU A 73 13.71 -1.37 9.92
N GLN A 74 12.38 -1.47 9.76
CA GLN A 74 11.60 -2.59 10.30
C GLN A 74 11.71 -3.85 9.43
N ILE A 75 12.16 -3.69 8.18
CA ILE A 75 12.38 -4.74 7.21
C ILE A 75 13.78 -4.59 6.66
N ASP A 76 14.53 -5.70 6.62
CA ASP A 76 15.82 -5.74 5.95
C ASP A 76 15.67 -5.32 4.48
N ALA A 77 16.46 -4.33 4.03
CA ALA A 77 16.40 -3.80 2.68
C ALA A 77 16.53 -4.89 1.59
N SER A 78 17.30 -5.95 1.86
CA SER A 78 17.45 -7.09 0.95
C SER A 78 16.15 -7.88 0.74
N LYS A 79 15.22 -7.84 1.71
CA LYS A 79 13.94 -8.59 1.69
C LYS A 79 12.78 -7.79 1.12
N CYS A 80 12.90 -6.48 0.99
CA CYS A 80 11.81 -5.61 0.52
C CYS A 80 11.27 -6.05 -0.84
N ASN A 81 12.17 -6.32 -1.81
CA ASN A 81 11.78 -6.74 -3.15
C ASN A 81 11.00 -8.06 -3.16
N ASP A 82 11.41 -9.03 -2.34
CA ASP A 82 10.74 -10.33 -2.26
C ASP A 82 9.34 -10.19 -1.65
N ILE A 83 9.18 -9.38 -0.61
CA ILE A 83 7.89 -9.11 0.03
C ILE A 83 6.92 -8.49 -0.98
N ILE A 84 7.36 -7.43 -1.68
CA ILE A 84 6.55 -6.74 -2.70
C ILE A 84 6.16 -7.71 -3.82
N ARG A 85 7.14 -8.44 -4.38
CA ARG A 85 6.90 -9.37 -5.48
C ARG A 85 5.91 -10.46 -5.09
N ASN A 86 6.08 -11.06 -3.93
CA ASN A 86 5.24 -12.16 -3.47
C ASN A 86 3.79 -11.70 -3.27
N TYR A 87 3.58 -10.52 -2.68
CA TYR A 87 2.23 -9.98 -2.50
C TYR A 87 1.57 -9.64 -3.84
N MET A 88 2.27 -8.89 -4.71
CA MET A 88 1.72 -8.49 -6.02
C MET A 88 1.41 -9.69 -6.91
N THR A 89 2.24 -10.75 -6.86
CA THR A 89 1.98 -12.01 -7.56
C THR A 89 0.67 -12.65 -7.09
N LYS A 90 0.47 -12.74 -5.76
CA LYS A 90 -0.77 -13.28 -5.19
C LYS A 90 -1.98 -12.44 -5.57
N LYS A 91 -1.86 -11.11 -5.53
CA LYS A 91 -2.93 -10.19 -5.94
C LYS A 91 -3.33 -10.39 -7.40
N GLN A 92 -2.36 -10.52 -8.31
CA GLN A 92 -2.63 -10.76 -9.73
C GLN A 92 -3.30 -12.11 -9.98
N LEU A 93 -2.93 -13.16 -9.23
CA LEU A 93 -3.58 -14.47 -9.33
C LEU A 93 -5.03 -14.40 -8.85
N ALA A 94 -5.28 -13.78 -7.68
CA ALA A 94 -6.62 -13.62 -7.14
C ALA A 94 -7.54 -12.81 -8.07
N GLU A 95 -7.03 -11.74 -8.68
CA GLU A 95 -7.79 -10.94 -9.63
C GLU A 95 -8.12 -11.74 -10.90
N ARG A 96 -7.17 -12.53 -11.43
CA ARG A 96 -7.43 -13.43 -12.56
C ARG A 96 -8.49 -14.47 -12.24
N GLU A 97 -8.44 -15.10 -11.06
CA GLU A 97 -9.45 -16.07 -10.63
C GLU A 97 -10.84 -15.42 -10.49
N LYS A 98 -10.91 -14.20 -9.97
CA LYS A 98 -12.14 -13.43 -9.87
C LYS A 98 -12.73 -13.15 -11.25
N GLN A 99 -11.92 -12.67 -12.18
CA GLN A 99 -12.34 -12.40 -13.56
C GLN A 99 -12.81 -13.67 -14.27
N GLN A 100 -12.13 -14.81 -14.09
CA GLN A 100 -12.58 -16.09 -14.65
C GLN A 100 -13.92 -16.53 -14.06
N LYS A 101 -14.12 -16.42 -12.74
CA LYS A 101 -15.40 -16.73 -12.10
C LYS A 101 -16.52 -15.83 -12.59
N GLU A 102 -16.26 -14.53 -12.74
CA GLU A 102 -17.24 -13.58 -13.28
C GLU A 102 -17.57 -13.88 -14.74
N ALA A 103 -16.58 -14.22 -15.57
CA ALA A 103 -16.78 -14.60 -16.96
C ALA A 103 -17.60 -15.90 -17.09
N MET A 104 -17.31 -16.92 -16.28
CA MET A 104 -18.09 -18.16 -16.25
C MET A 104 -19.54 -17.90 -15.82
N LYS A 105 -19.76 -17.08 -14.78
CA LYS A 105 -21.11 -16.71 -14.34
C LYS A 105 -21.89 -15.97 -15.43
N LYS A 106 -21.23 -15.06 -16.16
CA LYS A 106 -21.85 -14.36 -17.30
C LYS A 106 -22.20 -15.33 -18.42
N ALA A 107 -21.27 -16.21 -18.79
CA ALA A 107 -21.52 -17.21 -19.83
C ALA A 107 -22.63 -18.19 -19.44
N GLU A 108 -22.71 -18.62 -18.17
CA GLU A 108 -23.80 -19.46 -17.68
C GLU A 108 -25.14 -18.72 -17.69
N ALA A 109 -25.17 -17.44 -17.32
CA ALA A 109 -26.39 -16.63 -17.40
C ALA A 109 -26.85 -16.38 -18.85
N GLU A 110 -25.93 -16.20 -19.78
CA GLU A 110 -26.24 -15.88 -21.18
C GLU A 110 -26.54 -17.12 -22.03
N PHE A 111 -25.86 -18.25 -21.77
CA PHE A 111 -25.93 -19.45 -22.61
C PHE A 111 -26.43 -20.69 -21.88
N GLY A 112 -26.74 -20.59 -20.58
CA GLY A 112 -27.17 -21.73 -19.78
C GLY A 112 -28.50 -22.34 -20.24
N GLU A 113 -29.48 -21.50 -20.60
CA GLU A 113 -30.77 -21.98 -21.12
C GLU A 113 -30.65 -22.57 -22.52
N VAL A 114 -29.97 -21.86 -23.44
CA VAL A 114 -29.69 -22.35 -24.80
C VAL A 114 -28.96 -23.70 -24.78
N LYS A 115 -28.03 -23.88 -23.84
CA LYS A 115 -27.33 -25.15 -23.66
C LYS A 115 -28.29 -26.26 -23.23
N LYS A 116 -29.17 -26.02 -22.25
CA LYS A 116 -30.17 -27.02 -21.83
C LYS A 116 -31.11 -27.40 -22.97
N GLU A 117 -31.66 -26.41 -23.68
CA GLU A 117 -32.54 -26.65 -24.83
C GLU A 117 -31.84 -27.45 -25.93
N SER A 118 -30.55 -27.16 -26.19
CA SER A 118 -29.76 -27.94 -27.15
C SER A 118 -29.55 -29.39 -26.71
N GLU A 119 -29.30 -29.63 -25.42
CA GLU A 119 -29.12 -30.98 -24.86
C GLU A 119 -30.42 -31.80 -24.92
N GLU A 120 -31.56 -31.18 -24.63
CA GLU A 120 -32.89 -31.78 -24.77
C GLU A 120 -33.19 -32.14 -26.22
N PHE A 121 -32.97 -31.21 -27.15
CA PHE A 121 -33.12 -31.46 -28.58
C PHE A 121 -32.27 -32.63 -29.07
N LEU A 122 -31.01 -32.73 -28.65
CA LEU A 122 -30.12 -33.84 -29.01
C LEU A 122 -30.57 -35.18 -28.40
N GLN A 123 -31.21 -35.19 -27.23
CA GLN A 123 -31.73 -36.44 -26.65
C GLN A 123 -32.97 -36.93 -27.38
N GLU A 124 -33.89 -36.04 -27.74
CA GLU A 124 -35.09 -36.38 -28.51
C GLU A 124 -34.76 -36.87 -29.92
N ASN A 125 -33.68 -36.39 -30.52
CA ASN A 125 -33.23 -36.76 -31.88
C ASN A 125 -32.28 -37.96 -31.95
N LYS A 126 -31.99 -38.62 -30.81
CA LYS A 126 -31.26 -39.90 -30.83
C LYS A 126 -32.22 -41.04 -31.22
N LEU A 127 -32.37 -41.23 -32.52
CA LEU A 127 -32.88 -42.46 -33.16
C LEU A 127 -31.81 -43.56 -33.18
#